data_AF-A0AAW5KFX7-F1
#
_entry.id   AF-A0AAW5KFX7-F1
#
_cell.length_a   1.000
_cell.length_b   1.000
_cell.length_c   1.000
_cell.angle_alpha   90.00
_cell.angle_beta   90.00
_cell.angle_gamma   90.00
#
_symmetry.space_group_name_H-M   'P 1'
#
loop_
_entity.id
_entity.type
_entity.pdbx_description
1 polymer ?
#
loop_
_entity_poly.entity_id
_entity_poly.type
_entity_poly.pdbx_seq_one_letter_code
_entity_poly.pdbx_strand_id
1 'polypeptide(L)' 'MKIVIVGDGKVGLALTARLSRAGHDVVVIYRDPRVLEESLQTYDVMVVQGNGACRSV' A
#
# COMPACT_ATOMS: atom_id res chain seq x y z
N MET A 1 -1.49 8.73 -11.80
CA MET A 1 -2.19 9.48 -10.73
C MET A 1 -1.55 9.12 -9.41
N LYS A 2 -1.62 9.97 -8.38
CA LYS A 2 -1.16 9.65 -7.03
C LYS A 2 -2.31 9.09 -6.21
N ILE A 3 -2.14 7.88 -5.67
CA ILE A 3 -3.20 7.15 -4.96
C ILE A 3 -2.67 6.67 -3.61
N VAL A 4 -3.46 6.87 -2.55
CA VAL A 4 -3.17 6.34 -1.22
C VAL A 4 -4.17 5.23 -0.89
N ILE A 5 -3.67 4.06 -0.55
CA ILE A 5 -4.46 2.91 -0.09
C ILE A 5 -4.20 2.74 1.40
N VAL A 6 -5.26 2.82 2.20
CA VAL A 6 -5.18 2.55 3.64
C VAL A 6 -5.79 1.18 3.91
N GLY A 7 -4.94 0.22 4.29
CA GLY A 7 -5.33 -1.17 4.51
C GLY A 7 -4.88 -2.09 3.38
N ASP A 8 -3.76 -2.80 3.57
CA ASP A 8 -3.21 -3.76 2.59
C ASP A 8 -3.65 -5.21 2.88
N GLY A 9 -4.89 -5.40 3.32
CA GLY A 9 -5.48 -6.73 3.44
C GLY A 9 -5.80 -7.33 2.07
N LYS A 10 -6.66 -8.35 2.00
CA LYS A 10 -7.02 -9.03 0.74
C LYS A 10 -7.44 -8.09 -0.40
N VAL A 11 -8.34 -7.16 -0.11
CA VAL A 11 -8.86 -6.22 -1.12
C VAL A 11 -7.86 -5.11 -1.41
N GLY A 12 -7.20 -4.59 -0.38
CA GLY A 12 -6.15 -3.58 -0.50
C GLY A 12 -5.04 -4.05 -1.41
N LEU A 13 -4.50 -5.24 -1.16
CA LEU A 13 -3.43 -5.86 -1.94
C LEU A 13 -3.82 -6.05 -3.41
N ALA A 14 -5.05 -6.47 -3.68
CA ALA A 14 -5.55 -6.61 -5.06
C ALA A 14 -5.61 -5.25 -5.78
N LEU A 15 -5.98 -4.18 -5.08
CA LEU A 15 -5.97 -2.82 -5.62
C LEU A 15 -4.55 -2.30 -5.80
N THR A 16 -3.67 -2.49 -4.82
CA THR A 16 -2.24 -2.17 -4.87
C THR A 16 -1.60 -2.78 -6.12
N ALA A 17 -1.77 -4.09 -6.31
CA ALA A 17 -1.24 -4.83 -7.46
C ALA A 17 -1.77 -4.29 -8.80
N ARG A 18 -3.07 -4.05 -8.89
CA ARG A 18 -3.71 -3.57 -10.14
C ARG A 18 -3.26 -2.16 -10.48
N LEU A 19 -3.21 -1.26 -9.51
CA LEU A 19 -2.91 0.16 -9.73
C LEU A 19 -1.42 0.38 -9.99
N SER A 20 -0.54 -0.35 -9.30
CA SER A 20 0.90 -0.35 -9.58
C SER A 20 1.18 -0.83 -11.01
N ARG A 21 0.58 -1.97 -11.43
CA ARG A 21 0.71 -2.47 -12.81
C ARG A 21 0.12 -1.54 -13.88
N ALA A 22 -0.84 -0.70 -13.51
CA ALA A 22 -1.39 0.33 -14.39
C ALA A 22 -0.48 1.57 -14.51
N GLY A 23 0.67 1.59 -13.83
CA GLY A 23 1.64 2.69 -13.86
C GLY A 23 1.20 3.90 -13.03
N HIS A 24 0.52 3.68 -11.91
CA HIS A 24 0.16 4.75 -10.98
C HIS A 24 1.14 4.80 -9.79
N ASP A 25 1.35 6.01 -9.26
CA ASP A 25 2.11 6.20 -8.03
C ASP A 25 1.23 5.81 -6.84
N VAL A 26 1.52 4.66 -6.23
CA VAL A 26 0.72 4.13 -5.12
C VAL A 26 1.52 4.21 -3.82
N VAL A 27 0.88 4.74 -2.78
CA VAL A 27 1.35 4.66 -1.40
C VAL A 27 0.39 3.79 -0.59
N VAL A 28 0.92 2.83 0.14
CA VAL A 28 0.13 1.90 0.95
C VAL A 28 0.41 2.12 2.43
N ILE A 29 -0.64 2.31 3.23
CA ILE A 29 -0.56 2.40 4.70
C ILE A 29 -1.13 1.12 5.31
N TYR A 30 -0.32 0.38 6.08
CA TYR A 30 -0.80 -0.80 6.78
C TYR A 30 -0.04 -1.09 8.08
N ARG A 31 -0.64 -1.88 8.97
CA ARG A 31 -0.08 -2.14 10.31
C ARG A 31 0.89 -3.33 10.33
N ASP A 32 0.64 -4.36 9.54
CA ASP A 32 1.47 -5.57 9.52
C ASP A 32 2.68 -5.34 8.60
N PRO A 33 3.91 -5.30 9.16
CA PRO A 33 5.11 -5.03 8.37
C PRO A 33 5.41 -6.15 7.37
N ARG A 34 4.97 -7.39 7.63
CA ARG A 34 5.23 -8.52 6.72
C ARG A 34 4.50 -8.36 5.39
N VAL A 35 3.27 -7.85 5.47
CA VAL A 35 2.46 -7.57 4.28
C VAL A 35 3.04 -6.38 3.51
N LEU A 36 3.50 -5.34 4.20
CA LEU A 36 4.16 -4.21 3.56
C LEU A 36 5.46 -4.61 2.87
N GLU A 37 6.25 -5.50 3.48
CA GLU A 37 7.47 -6.03 2.88
C GLU A 37 7.17 -6.84 1.61
N GLU A 38 6.14 -7.69 1.63
CA GLU A 38 5.66 -8.41 0.43
C GLU A 38 5.26 -7.44 -0.69
N SER A 39 4.48 -6.41 -0.35
CA SER A 39 4.04 -5.40 -1.31
C SER A 39 5.20 -4.60 -1.89
N LEU A 40 6.17 -4.21 -1.07
CA LEU A 40 7.36 -3.47 -1.50
C LEU A 40 8.27 -4.31 -2.41
N GLN A 41 8.38 -5.62 -2.14
CA GLN A 41 9.20 -6.54 -2.96
C GLN A 41 8.52 -6.92 -4.28
N THR A 42 7.19 -6.92 -4.32
CA THR A 42 6.41 -7.44 -5.46
C THR A 42 5.91 -6.35 -6.42
N TYR A 43 5.65 -5.15 -5.92
CA TYR A 43 5.05 -4.06 -6.68
C TYR A 43 5.88 -2.79 -6.60
N ASP A 44 5.81 -1.95 -7.62
CA ASP A 44 6.43 -0.62 -7.63
C ASP A 44 5.52 0.35 -6.85
N VAL A 45 5.69 0.38 -5.52
CA VAL A 45 4.87 1.14 -4.57
C VAL A 45 5.72 1.67 -3.42
N MET A 46 5.26 2.72 -2.76
CA MET A 46 5.79 3.13 -1.46
C MET A 46 4.91 2.56 -0.34
N VAL A 47 5.53 2.24 0.80
CA VAL A 47 4.82 1.71 1.97
C VAL A 47 5.06 2.56 3.22
N VAL A 48 4.04 2.67 4.05
CA VAL A 48 4.09 3.33 5.36
C VAL A 48 3.50 2.39 6.40
N GLN A 49 4.30 2.01 7.40
CA GLN A 49 3.81 1.23 8.51
C GLN A 49 3.02 2.11 9.47
N GLY A 50 1.73 1.84 9.64
CA GLY A 50 0.91 2.60 10.59
C GLY A 50 -0.58 2.39 10.47
N ASN A 51 -1.31 3.21 11.21
CA ASN A 51 -2.76 3.29 11.18
C ASN A 51 -3.19 4.54 10.42
N GLY A 52 -3.79 4.41 9.24
CA GLY A 52 -4.18 5.59 8.43
C GLY A 52 -5.31 6.45 9.00
N ALA A 53 -5.87 6.08 10.16
CA ALA A 53 -6.74 6.97 10.95
C ALA A 53 -5.98 7.85 11.97
N CYS A 54 -4.66 7.67 12.11
CA CYS A 54 -3.82 8.48 12.98
C CYS A 54 -3.28 9.69 12.22
N ARG A 55 -3.44 10.90 12.79
CA ARG A 55 -2.98 12.17 12.19
C ARG A 55 -1.48 12.22 11.90
N SER A 56 -0.68 11.47 12.65
CA SER A 56 0.78 11.48 12.58
C SER A 56 1.37 10.41 11.65
N VAL A 57 0.53 9.62 10.98
CA VAL A 57 0.92 8.56 10.05
C VAL A 57 0.81 9.08 8.63
#